data_AF-A0A2V8Y6I5-F1
#
_entry.id   AF-A0A2V8Y6I5-F1
#
_cell.length_a   1.000
_cell.length_b   1.000
_cell.length_c   1.000
_cell.angle_alpha   90.00
_cell.angle_beta   90.00
_cell.angle_gamma   90.00
#
_symmetry.space_group_name_H-M   'P 1'
#
loop_
_entity.id
_entity.type
_entity.pdbx_description
1 polymer ?
#
loop_
_entity_poly.entity_id
_entity_poly.type
_entity_poly.pdbx_seq_one_letter_code
_entity_poly.pdbx_strand_id
1 'polypeptide(L)'
;MKKIALILSALSVPLAPAAISQTVTDEAFSSSRHAVEASPPPTFFPHNWIRGYTEFAVAPSHNEPDLGRCMFPQPSTAGGAASQCTAYARYLFSGYIEMHPLGQTFARHLFLFFEPRFSFGRNIPQVSYEESMEPIAYDRSIGAGYRLPRNFELRLTQHQVDYLGRYSRLLGPADLRTTGPYGLYTTVSLRWTFGGYGQGGSPSAY
;
A
#
# COMPACT_ATOMS: atom_id res chain seq x y z
N MET A 1 -14.97 -10.13 53.43
CA MET A 1 -13.74 -9.46 52.98
C MET A 1 -13.45 -10.00 51.57
N LYS A 2 -14.03 -9.52 50.46
CA LYS A 2 -14.01 -8.21 49.77
C LYS A 2 -12.58 -7.76 49.37
N LYS A 3 -12.38 -7.57 48.05
CA LYS A 3 -11.23 -7.02 47.29
C LYS A 3 -10.29 -8.12 46.75
N ILE A 4 -10.05 -8.36 45.46
CA ILE A 4 -10.17 -7.55 44.23
C ILE A 4 -10.52 -8.49 43.06
N ALA A 5 -11.72 -8.33 42.51
CA ALA A 5 -12.11 -8.80 41.19
C ALA A 5 -12.66 -7.55 40.50
N LEU A 6 -11.82 -6.89 39.70
CA LEU A 6 -12.16 -5.72 38.89
C LEU A 6 -10.93 -5.34 38.07
N ILE A 7 -10.93 -5.71 36.79
CA ILE A 7 -10.42 -4.99 35.61
C ILE A 7 -10.73 -5.94 34.44
N LEU A 8 -12.03 -6.05 34.12
CA LEU A 8 -12.54 -6.81 32.99
C LEU A 8 -13.89 -6.20 32.60
N SER A 9 -13.86 -4.89 32.28
CA SER A 9 -15.02 -4.14 31.77
C SER A 9 -14.60 -2.72 31.36
N ALA A 10 -13.89 -2.58 30.24
CA ALA A 10 -13.76 -1.31 29.54
C ALA A 10 -13.31 -1.55 28.09
N LEU A 11 -14.28 -1.79 27.20
CA LEU A 11 -14.39 -1.30 25.81
C LEU A 11 -15.39 -2.19 25.06
N SER A 12 -16.67 -2.03 25.40
CA SER A 12 -17.77 -2.39 24.51
C SER A 12 -18.23 -1.10 23.84
N VAL A 13 -17.81 -0.88 22.59
CA VAL A 13 -18.34 0.18 21.72
C VAL A 13 -19.56 -0.38 21.01
N PRO A 14 -20.77 0.16 21.20
CA PRO A 14 -21.92 -0.23 20.40
C PRO A 14 -21.84 0.43 19.02
N LEU A 15 -22.00 -0.38 17.97
CA LEU A 15 -22.45 0.08 16.66
C LEU A 15 -23.87 0.65 16.79
N ALA A 16 -24.08 1.89 16.34
CA ALA A 16 -25.37 2.37 15.87
C ALA A 16 -25.17 3.43 14.77
N PRO A 17 -25.95 3.42 13.68
CA PRO A 17 -25.77 4.31 12.54
C PRO A 17 -26.50 5.65 12.78
N ALA A 18 -25.76 6.75 12.76
CA ALA A 18 -26.37 8.09 12.74
C ALA A 18 -26.52 8.56 11.29
N ALA A 19 -27.64 8.17 10.67
CA ALA A 19 -28.21 8.95 9.56
C ALA A 19 -28.80 10.24 10.16
N ILE A 20 -28.12 11.37 9.97
CA ILE A 20 -28.72 12.69 10.18
C ILE A 20 -28.89 13.33 8.81
N SER A 21 -30.16 13.44 8.44
CA SER A 21 -30.64 14.00 7.19
C SER A 21 -30.25 15.46 7.01
N GLN A 22 -29.99 15.78 5.75
CA GLN A 22 -30.01 17.11 5.15
C GLN A 22 -31.36 17.79 5.43
N THR A 23 -31.36 19.00 6.00
CA THR A 23 -32.26 20.14 5.68
C THR A 23 -32.19 21.19 6.80
N VAL A 24 -31.30 22.18 6.68
CA VAL A 24 -31.51 23.50 7.30
C VAL A 24 -30.90 24.56 6.37
N THR A 25 -31.80 25.27 5.69
CA THR A 25 -31.68 26.64 5.15
C THR A 25 -30.60 26.94 4.10
N ASP A 26 -30.91 26.56 2.85
CA ASP A 26 -30.81 27.52 1.74
C ASP A 26 -31.66 28.75 2.13
N GLU A 27 -31.05 29.91 2.38
CA GLU A 27 -31.61 31.28 2.24
C GLU A 27 -30.87 32.38 3.03
N ALA A 28 -29.73 32.11 3.66
CA ALA A 28 -29.05 33.14 4.47
C ALA A 28 -27.53 33.33 4.23
N PHE A 29 -27.01 33.16 3.01
CA PHE A 29 -25.67 33.69 2.65
C PHE A 29 -25.57 34.24 1.22
N SER A 30 -26.66 34.77 0.67
CA SER A 30 -26.63 35.58 -0.56
C SER A 30 -25.92 36.95 -0.38
N SER A 31 -25.34 37.25 0.78
CA SER A 31 -24.71 38.55 1.10
C SER A 31 -23.24 38.47 1.54
N SER A 32 -22.53 37.37 1.27
CA SER A 32 -21.08 37.28 1.47
C SER A 32 -20.34 36.89 0.19
N ARG A 33 -20.78 37.41 -0.97
CA ARG A 33 -19.95 37.50 -2.19
C ARG A 33 -19.02 38.72 -2.14
N HIS A 34 -18.40 38.98 -0.98
CA HIS A 34 -17.13 39.67 -1.02
C HIS A 34 -16.15 38.67 -1.59
N ALA A 35 -15.57 39.00 -2.73
CA ALA A 35 -14.50 38.24 -3.34
C ALA A 35 -13.47 37.94 -2.24
N VAL A 36 -13.44 36.68 -1.79
CA VAL A 36 -12.25 36.16 -1.14
C VAL A 36 -11.23 36.21 -2.25
N GLU A 37 -10.43 37.28 -2.23
CA GLU A 37 -9.24 37.41 -3.04
C GLU A 37 -8.51 36.07 -2.94
N ALA A 38 -8.55 35.31 -4.02
CA ALA A 38 -8.02 33.96 -4.05
C ALA A 38 -6.53 34.11 -3.77
N SER A 39 -6.14 33.84 -2.52
CA SER A 39 -4.75 33.88 -2.12
C SER A 39 -3.95 33.08 -3.14
N PRO A 40 -2.86 33.63 -3.70
CA PRO A 40 -2.09 32.93 -4.71
C PRO A 40 -1.73 31.54 -4.18
N PRO A 41 -1.90 30.47 -4.98
CA PRO A 41 -1.65 29.11 -4.52
C PRO A 41 -0.21 29.00 -4.01
N PRO A 42 0.02 28.29 -2.89
CA PRO A 42 1.35 28.25 -2.29
C PRO A 42 2.35 27.57 -3.23
N THR A 43 3.56 28.14 -3.33
CA THR A 43 4.64 27.63 -4.18
C THR A 43 5.09 26.23 -3.78
N PHE A 44 5.08 25.95 -2.47
CA PHE A 44 5.43 24.65 -1.87
C PHE A 44 4.23 24.07 -1.13
N PHE A 45 4.11 22.75 -1.15
CA PHE A 45 3.08 21.99 -0.43
C PHE A 45 1.65 22.52 -0.68
N PRO A 46 1.18 22.48 -1.95
CA PRO A 46 -0.19 22.84 -2.28
C PRO A 46 -1.22 21.99 -1.52
N HIS A 47 -2.48 22.42 -1.52
CA HIS A 47 -3.53 21.59 -0.93
C HIS A 47 -3.57 20.22 -1.63
N ASN A 48 -3.72 19.14 -0.85
CA ASN A 48 -3.62 17.75 -1.31
C ASN A 48 -2.24 17.37 -1.90
N TRP A 49 -1.16 17.99 -1.42
CA TRP A 49 0.22 17.64 -1.81
C TRP A 49 0.61 16.20 -1.42
N ILE A 50 -0.07 15.58 -0.46
CA ILE A 50 0.02 14.14 -0.20
C ILE A 50 -1.32 13.51 -0.55
N ARG A 51 -1.28 12.43 -1.33
CA ARG A 51 -2.43 11.58 -1.61
C ARG A 51 -2.02 10.12 -1.63
N GLY A 52 -2.96 9.22 -1.44
CA GLY A 52 -2.63 7.82 -1.37
C GLY A 52 -3.80 6.93 -1.02
N TYR A 53 -3.51 5.65 -0.90
CA TYR A 53 -4.43 4.65 -0.39
C TYR A 53 -3.67 3.60 0.41
N THR A 54 -4.38 2.88 1.26
CA THR A 54 -3.95 1.63 1.85
C THR A 54 -4.97 0.56 1.54
N GLU A 55 -4.51 -0.66 1.44
CA GLU A 55 -5.31 -1.81 1.08
C GLU A 55 -4.90 -2.99 1.96
N PHE A 56 -5.91 -3.71 2.43
CA PHE A 56 -5.72 -4.95 3.16
C PHE A 56 -6.45 -6.06 2.39
N ALA A 57 -5.71 -7.06 1.97
CA ALA A 57 -6.23 -8.19 1.22
C ALA A 57 -5.94 -9.50 1.96
N VAL A 58 -6.88 -10.43 1.84
CA VAL A 58 -6.77 -11.78 2.39
C VAL A 58 -6.91 -12.77 1.25
N ALA A 59 -5.88 -13.57 1.02
CA ALA A 59 -5.92 -14.64 0.05
C ALA A 59 -6.74 -15.82 0.61
N PRO A 60 -7.67 -16.37 -0.17
CA PRO A 60 -8.37 -17.59 0.22
C PRO A 60 -7.41 -18.78 0.25
N SER A 61 -7.78 -19.83 0.98
CA SER A 61 -7.02 -21.08 1.02
C SER A 61 -6.79 -21.63 -0.39
N HIS A 62 -5.57 -22.11 -0.65
CA HIS A 62 -5.14 -22.65 -1.95
C HIS A 62 -4.89 -21.62 -3.05
N ASN A 63 -4.99 -20.31 -2.77
CA ASN A 63 -4.63 -19.23 -3.69
C ASN A 63 -3.72 -18.20 -3.04
N GLU A 64 -2.92 -18.63 -2.05
CA GLU A 64 -1.93 -17.78 -1.41
C GLU A 64 -0.83 -17.39 -2.41
N PRO A 65 -0.51 -16.09 -2.58
CA PRO A 65 0.63 -15.67 -3.38
C PRO A 65 1.95 -16.24 -2.85
N ASP A 66 2.73 -16.80 -3.76
CA ASP A 66 4.11 -17.18 -3.53
C ASP A 66 5.03 -15.97 -3.69
N LEU A 67 5.84 -15.69 -2.67
CA LEU A 67 6.85 -14.63 -2.73
C LEU A 67 8.13 -15.06 -3.47
N GLY A 68 8.16 -16.23 -4.10
CA GLY A 68 9.25 -16.66 -4.98
C GLY A 68 10.60 -16.83 -4.27
N ARG A 69 10.56 -16.99 -2.94
CA ARG A 69 11.76 -17.16 -2.11
C ARG A 69 12.27 -18.59 -2.12
N CYS A 70 11.37 -19.55 -2.17
CA CYS A 70 11.72 -20.96 -2.12
C CYS A 70 11.67 -21.53 -3.53
N MET A 71 12.71 -22.26 -3.92
CA MET A 71 12.77 -22.91 -5.22
C MET A 71 11.62 -23.92 -5.35
N PHE A 72 10.90 -23.87 -6.47
CA PHE A 72 9.85 -24.83 -6.79
C PHE A 72 10.04 -25.40 -8.21
N PRO A 73 9.95 -26.72 -8.41
CA PRO A 73 9.79 -27.77 -7.40
C PRO A 73 11.05 -27.92 -6.51
N GLN A 74 10.84 -28.31 -5.24
CA GLN A 74 11.93 -28.44 -4.28
C GLN A 74 12.78 -29.69 -4.57
N PRO A 75 14.12 -29.58 -4.60
CA PRO A 75 14.98 -30.70 -4.92
C PRO A 75 14.93 -31.74 -3.79
N SER A 76 15.16 -33.01 -4.11
CA SER A 76 15.17 -34.10 -3.12
C SER A 76 16.20 -33.86 -2.01
N THR A 77 17.32 -33.20 -2.34
CA THR A 77 18.37 -32.75 -1.40
C THR A 77 17.89 -31.71 -0.39
N ALA A 78 16.78 -31.03 -0.67
CA ALA A 78 16.15 -30.06 0.22
C ALA A 78 14.93 -30.61 0.97
N GLY A 79 14.70 -31.92 0.91
CA GLY A 79 13.55 -32.59 1.55
C GLY A 79 12.34 -32.76 0.64
N GLY A 80 12.42 -32.39 -0.65
CA GLY A 80 11.30 -32.55 -1.59
C GLY A 80 10.02 -31.93 -1.06
N ALA A 81 8.90 -32.67 -1.08
CA ALA A 81 7.61 -32.23 -0.56
C ALA A 81 7.56 -31.97 0.97
N ALA A 82 8.59 -32.37 1.72
CA ALA A 82 8.70 -32.16 3.17
C ALA A 82 9.63 -30.99 3.55
N SER A 83 10.07 -30.18 2.58
CA SER A 83 10.96 -29.05 2.87
C SER A 83 10.28 -28.01 3.76
N GLN A 84 11.06 -27.43 4.66
CA GLN A 84 10.61 -26.37 5.57
C GLN A 84 10.63 -24.97 4.91
N CYS A 85 11.20 -24.83 3.70
CA CYS A 85 11.22 -23.56 2.99
C CYS A 85 9.85 -23.28 2.38
N THR A 86 9.07 -22.39 3.01
CA THR A 86 7.72 -22.00 2.56
C THR A 86 7.51 -20.50 2.75
N ALA A 87 7.12 -19.77 1.70
CA ALA A 87 6.96 -18.31 1.72
C ALA A 87 5.65 -17.86 1.06
N TYR A 88 4.54 -18.53 1.40
CA TYR A 88 3.21 -18.20 0.91
C TYR A 88 2.52 -17.20 1.84
N ALA A 89 2.14 -16.04 1.31
CA ALA A 89 1.49 -14.99 2.07
C ALA A 89 -0.03 -15.13 2.00
N ARG A 90 -0.71 -15.08 3.15
CA ARG A 90 -2.17 -15.08 3.24
C ARG A 90 -2.74 -13.68 3.44
N TYR A 91 -2.07 -12.86 4.25
CA TYR A 91 -2.50 -11.50 4.52
C TYR A 91 -1.53 -10.53 3.86
N LEU A 92 -2.06 -9.60 3.09
CA LEU A 92 -1.31 -8.60 2.36
C LEU A 92 -1.78 -7.23 2.83
N PHE A 93 -0.83 -6.39 3.23
CA PHE A 93 -1.10 -4.99 3.51
C PHE A 93 -0.27 -4.13 2.57
N SER A 94 -0.93 -3.43 1.64
CA SER A 94 -0.28 -2.59 0.66
C SER A 94 -0.68 -1.13 0.82
N GLY A 95 0.17 -0.24 0.33
CA GLY A 95 -0.16 1.18 0.27
C GLY A 95 0.46 1.83 -0.94
N TYR A 96 -0.02 3.03 -1.22
CA TYR A 96 0.52 3.94 -2.20
C TYR A 96 0.44 5.34 -1.63
N ILE A 97 1.57 6.05 -1.64
CA ILE A 97 1.64 7.44 -1.22
C ILE A 97 2.31 8.21 -2.36
N GLU A 98 1.70 9.30 -2.78
CA GLU A 98 2.21 10.21 -3.81
C GLU A 98 2.30 11.62 -3.22
N MET A 99 3.47 12.23 -3.41
CA MET A 99 3.82 13.53 -2.87
C MET A 99 4.12 14.51 -4.01
N HIS A 100 3.42 15.65 -4.02
CA HIS A 100 3.55 16.76 -4.96
C HIS A 100 4.05 18.00 -4.21
N PRO A 101 5.35 18.09 -3.87
CA PRO A 101 5.86 19.16 -3.02
C PRO A 101 5.82 20.54 -3.69
N LEU A 102 5.63 20.62 -5.01
CA LEU A 102 5.72 21.84 -5.80
C LEU A 102 4.37 22.18 -6.44
N GLY A 103 3.86 23.38 -6.15
CA GLY A 103 2.56 23.84 -6.66
C GLY A 103 2.67 24.66 -7.94
N GLN A 104 3.34 25.81 -7.87
CA GLN A 104 3.32 26.84 -8.93
C GLN A 104 4.61 26.89 -9.78
N THR A 105 5.53 25.94 -9.64
CA THR A 105 6.81 25.93 -10.36
C THR A 105 6.76 25.08 -11.64
N PHE A 106 7.79 25.21 -12.50
CA PHE A 106 7.95 24.37 -13.70
C PHE A 106 7.98 22.87 -13.39
N ALA A 107 8.33 22.51 -12.15
CA ALA A 107 8.41 21.15 -11.66
C ALA A 107 7.14 20.69 -10.92
N ARG A 108 6.00 21.40 -11.08
CA ARG A 108 4.68 20.98 -10.57
C ARG A 108 4.20 19.59 -11.05
N HIS A 109 4.82 19.09 -12.12
CA HIS A 109 4.53 17.78 -12.70
C HIS A 109 5.45 16.67 -12.15
N LEU A 110 6.45 17.03 -11.36
CA LEU A 110 7.31 16.09 -10.66
C LEU A 110 6.63 15.65 -9.37
N PHE A 111 6.57 14.34 -9.16
CA PHE A 111 6.03 13.75 -7.95
C PHE A 111 6.96 12.67 -7.42
N LEU A 112 6.94 12.48 -6.11
CA LEU A 112 7.58 11.34 -5.46
C LEU A 112 6.50 10.35 -5.08
N PHE A 113 6.81 9.06 -5.16
CA PHE A 113 5.88 8.04 -4.71
C PHE A 113 6.59 6.97 -3.89
N PHE A 114 5.79 6.35 -3.03
CA PHE A 114 6.20 5.29 -2.13
C PHE A 114 5.10 4.24 -2.07
N GLU A 115 5.43 2.99 -2.41
CA GLU A 115 4.51 1.87 -2.39
C GLU A 115 5.05 0.80 -1.42
N PRO A 116 4.59 0.79 -0.15
CA PRO A 116 4.91 -0.28 0.79
C PRO A 116 3.98 -1.49 0.57
N ARG A 117 4.51 -2.70 0.71
CA ARG A 117 3.78 -3.95 0.72
C ARG A 117 4.31 -4.87 1.81
N PHE A 118 3.46 -5.27 2.73
CA PHE A 118 3.77 -6.21 3.79
C PHE A 118 3.03 -7.51 3.53
N SER A 119 3.78 -8.60 3.60
CA SER A 119 3.27 -9.95 3.38
C SER A 119 3.37 -10.75 4.67
N PHE A 120 2.25 -11.34 5.08
CA PHE A 120 2.14 -12.16 6.29
C PHE A 120 1.53 -13.52 5.97
N GLY A 121 1.98 -14.56 6.63
CA GLY A 121 1.49 -15.91 6.41
C GLY A 121 2.42 -16.96 7.00
N ARG A 122 1.85 -18.12 7.29
CA ARG A 122 2.59 -19.35 7.60
C ARG A 122 1.85 -20.56 7.03
N ASN A 123 1.62 -20.54 5.72
CA ASN A 123 0.90 -21.62 5.05
C ASN A 123 1.83 -22.44 4.18
N ILE A 124 1.64 -23.76 4.21
CA ILE A 124 2.20 -24.70 3.25
C ILE A 124 1.03 -25.21 2.42
N PRO A 125 0.87 -24.77 1.16
CA PRO A 125 -0.21 -25.22 0.31
C PRO A 125 -0.29 -26.75 0.31
N GLN A 126 -1.50 -27.29 0.48
CA GLN A 126 -1.80 -28.73 0.50
C GLN A 126 -1.26 -29.53 1.70
N VAL A 127 -0.50 -28.92 2.63
CA VAL A 127 0.10 -29.63 3.78
C VAL A 127 -0.37 -29.05 5.12
N SER A 128 -0.31 -27.72 5.31
CA SER A 128 -0.81 -27.08 6.53
C SER A 128 -1.34 -25.67 6.28
N TYR A 129 -2.52 -25.40 6.84
CA TYR A 129 -3.20 -24.11 6.80
C TYR A 129 -3.33 -23.58 8.22
N GLU A 130 -2.34 -22.82 8.66
CA GLU A 130 -2.24 -22.41 10.07
C GLU A 130 -2.86 -21.03 10.34
N GLU A 131 -3.41 -20.38 9.32
CA GLU A 131 -4.06 -19.05 9.36
C GLU A 131 -3.25 -17.95 10.08
N SER A 132 -1.94 -18.16 10.20
CA SER A 132 -1.04 -17.34 11.01
C SER A 132 -0.66 -16.04 10.29
N MET A 133 -0.65 -14.94 11.04
CA MET A 133 -0.14 -13.64 10.60
C MET A 133 1.37 -13.48 10.87
N GLU A 134 2.17 -14.50 10.57
CA GLU A 134 3.62 -14.39 10.73
C GLU A 134 4.20 -13.44 9.67
N PRO A 135 5.02 -12.44 10.04
CA PRO A 135 5.61 -11.52 9.07
C PRO A 135 6.64 -12.24 8.18
N ILE A 136 6.42 -12.18 6.87
CA ILE A 136 7.29 -12.82 5.88
C ILE A 136 8.25 -11.81 5.26
N ALA A 137 7.69 -10.76 4.66
CA ALA A 137 8.45 -9.82 3.85
C ALA A 137 7.85 -8.42 3.88
N TYR A 138 8.72 -7.44 3.71
CA TYR A 138 8.41 -6.06 3.47
C TYR A 138 9.03 -5.66 2.13
N ASP A 139 8.18 -5.49 1.12
CA ASP A 139 8.53 -4.96 -0.18
C ASP A 139 8.27 -3.46 -0.20
N ARG A 140 9.25 -2.70 -0.66
CA ARG A 140 9.18 -1.25 -0.78
C ARG A 140 9.57 -0.83 -2.19
N SER A 141 8.68 -0.09 -2.82
CA SER A 141 8.94 0.59 -4.08
C SER A 141 9.00 2.10 -3.85
N ILE A 142 10.16 2.72 -4.05
CA ILE A 142 10.35 4.17 -3.88
C ILE A 142 10.72 4.75 -5.23
N GLY A 143 10.15 5.89 -5.60
CA GLY A 143 10.50 6.49 -6.87
C GLY A 143 10.06 7.92 -7.07
N ALA A 144 10.43 8.42 -8.23
CA ALA A 144 10.03 9.73 -8.73
C ALA A 144 9.35 9.55 -10.09
N GLY A 145 8.35 10.39 -10.35
CA GLY A 145 7.66 10.41 -11.62
C GLY A 145 7.46 11.81 -12.15
N TYR A 146 7.25 11.90 -13.46
CA TYR A 146 6.96 13.13 -14.17
C TYR A 146 5.72 12.95 -15.02
N ARG A 147 4.73 13.83 -14.84
CA ARG A 147 3.50 13.82 -15.63
C ARG A 147 3.72 14.50 -16.98
N LEU A 148 3.51 13.74 -18.04
CA LEU A 148 3.58 14.17 -19.43
C LEU A 148 2.17 14.54 -19.94
N PRO A 149 2.07 15.31 -21.03
CA PRO A 149 0.79 15.56 -21.69
C PRO A 149 0.09 14.26 -22.12
N ARG A 150 -1.23 14.31 -22.33
CA ARG A 150 -2.06 13.18 -22.80
C ARG A 150 -2.09 11.97 -21.84
N ASN A 151 -2.10 12.23 -20.54
CA ASN A 151 -2.23 11.20 -19.49
C ASN A 151 -1.08 10.18 -19.46
N PHE A 152 0.11 10.59 -19.91
CA PHE A 152 1.33 9.80 -19.76
C PHE A 152 2.05 10.18 -18.46
N GLU A 153 2.64 9.21 -17.80
CA GLU A 153 3.48 9.41 -16.62
C GLU A 153 4.76 8.59 -16.78
N LEU A 154 5.91 9.25 -16.76
CA LEU A 154 7.20 8.59 -16.72
C LEU A 154 7.59 8.36 -15.26
N ARG A 155 8.02 7.16 -14.88
CA ARG A 155 8.36 6.82 -13.50
C ARG A 155 9.68 6.06 -13.42
N LEU A 156 10.56 6.52 -12.54
CA LEU A 156 11.74 5.81 -12.10
C LEU A 156 11.46 5.22 -10.72
N THR A 157 11.58 3.91 -10.59
CA THR A 157 11.25 3.19 -9.35
C THR A 157 12.41 2.33 -8.92
N GLN A 158 12.77 2.39 -7.65
CA GLN A 158 13.65 1.44 -6.97
C GLN A 158 12.78 0.48 -6.18
N HIS A 159 12.95 -0.82 -6.43
CA HIS A 159 12.30 -1.89 -5.69
C HIS A 159 13.30 -2.55 -4.76
N GLN A 160 12.87 -2.89 -3.56
CA GLN A 160 13.65 -3.64 -2.58
C GLN A 160 12.72 -4.46 -1.69
N VAL A 161 13.10 -5.70 -1.42
CA VAL A 161 12.42 -6.54 -0.44
C VAL A 161 13.33 -6.89 0.72
N ASP A 162 12.83 -6.65 1.91
CA ASP A 162 13.46 -6.99 3.18
C ASP A 162 12.63 -8.10 3.86
N TYR A 163 13.24 -9.27 4.09
CA TYR A 163 12.57 -10.39 4.75
C TYR A 163 12.58 -10.25 6.28
N LEU A 164 11.50 -10.67 6.93
CA LEU A 164 11.22 -10.41 8.35
C LEU A 164 11.06 -11.71 9.16
N GLY A 165 11.17 -11.62 10.49
CA GLY A 165 10.94 -12.78 11.36
C GLY A 165 11.86 -13.97 11.05
N ARG A 166 11.28 -15.19 10.98
CA ARG A 166 12.04 -16.41 10.61
C ARG A 166 12.67 -16.33 9.22
N TYR A 167 12.08 -15.53 8.35
CA TYR A 167 12.52 -15.30 6.98
C TYR A 167 13.76 -14.39 6.93
N SER A 168 14.18 -13.74 8.01
CA SER A 168 15.48 -13.02 8.01
C SER A 168 16.69 -13.96 7.84
N ARG A 169 16.53 -15.27 8.08
CA ARG A 169 17.58 -16.29 8.06
C ARG A 169 17.43 -17.20 6.85
N LEU A 170 18.47 -17.99 6.58
CA LEU A 170 18.43 -19.03 5.56
C LEU A 170 17.38 -20.09 5.95
N LEU A 171 16.41 -20.34 5.06
CA LEU A 171 15.32 -21.31 5.28
C LEU A 171 15.68 -22.74 4.89
N GLY A 172 16.90 -22.96 4.41
CA GLY A 172 17.43 -24.26 4.02
C GLY A 172 18.03 -24.24 2.60
N PRO A 173 18.38 -25.43 2.07
CA PRO A 173 19.04 -25.56 0.77
C PRO A 173 18.16 -25.18 -0.43
N ALA A 174 16.85 -25.01 -0.26
CA ALA A 174 15.94 -24.52 -1.30
C ALA A 174 15.66 -23.00 -1.22
N ASP A 175 16.34 -22.27 -0.33
CA ASP A 175 16.15 -20.81 -0.18
C ASP A 175 16.93 -20.03 -1.24
N LEU A 176 16.19 -19.34 -2.12
CA LEU A 176 16.72 -18.46 -3.18
C LEU A 176 17.11 -17.07 -2.64
N ARG A 177 16.98 -16.80 -1.34
CA ARG A 177 17.34 -15.51 -0.72
C ARG A 177 16.69 -14.32 -1.48
N THR A 178 17.44 -13.24 -1.67
CA THR A 178 17.05 -12.04 -2.42
C THR A 178 17.41 -12.13 -3.91
N THR A 179 17.81 -13.30 -4.43
CA THR A 179 18.12 -13.48 -5.86
C THR A 179 16.88 -13.86 -6.70
N GLY A 180 15.69 -13.90 -6.09
CA GLY A 180 14.42 -14.12 -6.77
C GLY A 180 13.86 -12.84 -7.45
N PRO A 181 12.64 -12.91 -8.03
CA PRO A 181 12.00 -11.78 -8.71
C PRO A 181 11.75 -10.56 -7.79
N TYR A 182 11.83 -10.77 -6.48
CA TYR A 182 11.71 -9.77 -5.43
C TYR A 182 13.07 -9.24 -4.93
N GLY A 183 14.10 -9.26 -5.77
CA GLY A 183 15.43 -8.72 -5.45
C GLY A 183 15.47 -7.17 -5.40
N LEU A 184 16.70 -6.62 -5.39
CA LEU A 184 16.93 -5.17 -5.52
C LEU A 184 17.06 -4.82 -7.00
N TYR A 185 16.11 -4.06 -7.56
CA TYR A 185 16.15 -3.66 -8.96
C TYR A 185 15.51 -2.29 -9.20
N THR A 186 15.94 -1.64 -10.27
CA THR A 186 15.43 -0.33 -10.69
C THR A 186 14.66 -0.50 -11.99
N THR A 187 13.49 0.12 -12.08
CA THR A 187 12.66 0.12 -13.30
C THR A 187 12.40 1.53 -13.78
N VAL A 188 12.51 1.73 -15.09
CA VAL A 188 11.97 2.90 -15.80
C VAL A 188 10.68 2.47 -16.47
N SER A 189 9.57 3.16 -16.18
CA SER A 189 8.25 2.79 -16.69
C SER A 189 7.51 3.99 -17.25
N LEU A 190 6.68 3.73 -18.25
CA LEU A 190 5.74 4.70 -18.81
C LEU A 190 4.33 4.19 -18.51
N ARG A 191 3.55 4.98 -17.79
CA ARG A 191 2.15 4.69 -17.48
C ARG A 191 1.26 5.57 -18.34
N TRP A 192 0.25 4.98 -18.97
CA TRP A 192 -0.78 5.71 -19.68
C TRP A 192 -2.12 5.45 -19.00
N THR A 193 -2.84 6.52 -18.68
CA THR A 193 -4.16 6.43 -18.03
C THR A 193 -5.25 6.81 -19.04
N PHE A 194 -6.14 5.86 -19.32
CA PHE A 194 -7.31 6.06 -20.19
C PHE A 194 -8.60 6.11 -19.37
N GLY A 195 -9.65 6.73 -19.91
CA GLY A 195 -11.00 6.60 -19.36
C GLY A 195 -11.54 7.73 -18.48
N GLY A 196 -10.91 8.91 -18.40
CA GLY A 196 -11.50 10.13 -17.80
C GLY A 196 -11.84 10.10 -16.30
N TYR A 197 -11.81 8.94 -15.65
CA TYR A 197 -12.04 8.79 -14.22
C TYR A 197 -10.73 8.96 -13.46
N GLY A 198 -10.65 10.00 -12.60
CA GLY A 198 -9.62 10.05 -11.55
C GLY A 198 -8.93 11.38 -11.25
N GLN A 199 -9.30 12.51 -11.84
CA GLN A 199 -8.88 13.82 -11.32
C GLN A 199 -10.04 14.54 -10.64
N GLY A 200 -10.28 14.17 -9.38
CA GLY A 200 -10.88 15.11 -8.44
C GLY A 200 -9.92 16.27 -8.23
N GLY A 201 -10.15 17.37 -8.95
CA GLY A 201 -9.57 18.68 -8.62
C GLY A 201 -8.63 19.30 -9.65
N SER A 202 -9.00 19.36 -10.92
CA SER A 202 -8.96 20.57 -11.77
C SER A 202 -8.92 20.18 -13.25
N PRO A 203 -9.79 20.74 -14.11
CA PRO A 203 -9.58 20.68 -15.55
C PRO A 203 -8.35 21.54 -15.85
N SER A 204 -7.18 20.93 -16.04
CA SER A 204 -6.12 21.61 -16.77
C SER A 204 -6.49 21.58 -18.24
N ALA A 205 -7.36 22.52 -18.63
CA ALA A 205 -7.33 23.03 -19.99
C ALA A 205 -5.92 23.56 -20.24
N TYR A 206 -5.10 22.76 -20.91
CA TYR A 206 -4.05 23.17 -21.86
C TYR A 206 -3.68 21.94 -22.70
#